data_AF-A0A956UIR9-F1
#
_entry.id   AF-A0A956UIR9-F1
#
_cell.length_a   1.000
_cell.length_b   1.000
_cell.length_c   1.000
_cell.angle_alpha   90.00
_cell.angle_beta   90.00
_cell.angle_gamma   90.00
#
_symmetry.space_group_name_H-M   'P 1'
#
loop_
_entity.id
_entity.type
_entity.pdbx_description
1 polymer ?
#
loop_
_entity_poly.entity_id
_entity_poly.type
_entity_poly.pdbx_seq_one_letter_code
_entity_poly.pdbx_strand_id
1 'polypeptide(L)'
;VQEEVPAGSSDPDVRCTRNSEAQDIDLARIQVEEGDLVECVVTNRKPVEGGRIVIRKETIPAEPAGNSQEFQFDTSYAGLVTVSSAQEETSAPLPASSGYSVKERVQPGWKLVSVTCSDGSPSDDISLTAGETITCTFVNEAEPERGSIVVRKETVPPGAPQEFSFTSDWLAAGFTLSDGTQQIFEELATGVYSVTEVPVARWELANASCDNGSPPDTVKVDPGEVVVCTFVNQTSPVSMKAQIKVGDGDTCVAVFRLPGGSAQPVRDLSHDPATGWLTLEWVVNAGEPKGKGSLELTCGSKPITMTVTVT
;
A
#
# COMPACT_ATOMS: atom_id res chain seq x y z
N VAL A 1 -0.95 61.90 42.64
CA VAL A 1 -0.14 60.67 42.73
C VAL A 1 0.02 60.16 41.31
N GLN A 2 1.23 60.08 40.79
CA GLN A 2 1.48 59.50 39.47
C GLN A 2 2.34 58.27 39.73
N GLU A 3 1.75 57.09 39.58
CA GLU A 3 2.48 55.82 39.61
C GLU A 3 2.71 55.42 38.15
N GLU A 4 3.95 55.10 37.79
CA GLU A 4 4.26 54.57 36.47
C GLU A 4 3.67 53.15 36.38
N VAL A 5 2.67 52.99 35.52
CA VAL A 5 2.04 51.70 35.22
C VAL A 5 3.04 50.87 34.41
N PRO A 6 3.56 49.74 34.93
CA PRO A 6 4.53 48.93 34.19
C PRO A 6 3.92 48.42 32.88
N ALA A 7 4.72 48.39 31.82
CA ALA A 7 4.29 47.94 30.50
C ALA A 7 3.62 46.56 30.57
N GLY A 8 2.35 46.48 30.17
CA GLY A 8 1.55 45.25 30.14
C GLY A 8 0.53 45.08 31.27
N SER A 9 0.41 46.01 32.22
CA SER A 9 -0.68 46.00 33.21
C SER A 9 -1.95 46.68 32.68
N SER A 10 -3.12 46.24 33.18
CA SER A 10 -4.40 46.93 32.94
C SER A 10 -4.43 48.25 33.72
N ASP A 11 -5.15 49.26 33.22
CA ASP A 11 -5.32 50.55 33.91
C ASP A 11 -5.66 50.34 35.40
N PRO A 12 -4.99 51.04 36.32
CA PRO A 12 -5.24 50.88 37.75
C PRO A 12 -6.66 51.35 38.10
N ASP A 13 -7.40 50.56 38.87
CA ASP A 13 -8.67 51.01 39.46
C ASP A 13 -8.32 51.96 40.60
N VAL A 14 -8.66 53.25 40.45
CA VAL A 14 -8.39 54.29 41.43
C VAL A 14 -9.71 54.75 42.03
N ARG A 15 -9.86 54.56 43.34
CA ARG A 15 -11.04 55.02 44.09
C ARG A 15 -10.61 55.99 45.16
N CYS A 16 -11.26 57.14 45.24
CA CYS A 16 -10.97 58.13 46.27
C CYS A 16 -12.18 58.34 47.17
N THR A 17 -11.93 58.62 48.44
CA THR A 17 -12.92 59.06 49.42
C THR A 17 -12.55 60.45 49.92
N ARG A 18 -13.55 61.23 50.32
CA ARG A 18 -13.36 62.53 50.96
C ARG A 18 -14.06 62.51 52.31
N ASN A 19 -13.33 62.77 53.39
CA ASN A 19 -13.87 62.85 54.74
C ASN A 19 -14.78 61.63 55.08
N SER A 20 -14.35 60.43 54.69
CA SER A 20 -15.05 59.14 54.86
C SER A 20 -16.34 58.92 54.04
N GLU A 21 -16.73 59.85 53.17
CA GLU A 21 -17.80 59.64 52.20
C GLU A 21 -17.23 59.17 50.85
N ALA A 22 -17.78 58.08 50.31
CA ALA A 22 -17.41 57.58 48.99
C ALA A 22 -18.05 58.47 47.91
N GLN A 23 -17.23 59.19 47.17
CA GLN A 23 -17.65 59.91 45.98
C GLN A 23 -16.85 59.41 44.78
N ASP A 24 -17.51 59.38 43.63
CA ASP A 24 -16.84 59.11 42.35
C ASP A 24 -16.09 60.39 41.95
N ILE A 25 -14.87 60.53 42.47
CA ILE A 25 -14.05 61.74 42.29
C ILE A 25 -13.35 61.66 40.94
N ASP A 26 -13.65 62.58 40.03
CA ASP A 26 -12.90 62.76 38.78
C ASP A 26 -11.45 63.17 39.09
N LEU A 27 -10.53 62.23 38.91
CA LEU A 27 -9.11 62.34 39.25
C LEU A 27 -8.39 63.43 38.46
N ALA A 28 -8.94 63.88 37.34
CA ALA A 28 -8.36 64.95 36.54
C ALA A 28 -8.58 66.35 37.16
N ARG A 29 -9.47 66.49 38.16
CA ARG A 29 -9.94 67.78 38.68
C ARG A 29 -10.16 67.81 40.20
N ILE A 30 -9.31 67.15 40.97
CA ILE A 30 -9.39 67.20 42.44
C ILE A 30 -9.08 68.64 42.93
N GLN A 31 -10.06 69.31 43.54
CA GLN A 31 -9.88 70.53 44.32
C GLN A 31 -9.90 70.15 45.81
N VAL A 32 -8.88 70.57 46.57
CA VAL A 32 -8.73 70.28 48.02
C VAL A 32 -8.77 71.60 48.77
N GLU A 33 -9.67 71.73 49.76
CA GLU A 33 -9.79 72.92 50.61
C GLU A 33 -9.04 72.73 51.95
N GLU A 34 -8.87 73.82 52.71
CA GLU A 34 -8.24 73.77 54.02
C GLU A 34 -9.10 72.96 55.00
N GLY A 35 -8.61 71.79 55.42
CA GLY A 35 -9.32 70.85 56.31
C GLY A 35 -9.82 69.56 55.63
N ASP A 36 -9.70 69.44 54.30
CA ASP A 36 -10.06 68.21 53.58
C ASP A 36 -9.05 67.09 53.79
N LEU A 37 -9.55 65.87 54.06
CA LEU A 37 -8.78 64.63 53.92
C LEU A 37 -9.32 63.83 52.72
N VAL A 38 -8.51 63.77 51.66
CA VAL A 38 -8.76 62.95 50.47
C VAL A 38 -7.85 61.73 50.51
N GLU A 39 -8.44 60.54 50.63
CA GLU A 39 -7.72 59.27 50.57
C GLU A 39 -8.03 58.58 49.25
N CYS A 40 -6.99 58.30 48.46
CA CYS A 40 -7.12 57.57 47.21
C CYS A 40 -6.45 56.20 47.34
N VAL A 41 -7.21 55.14 47.04
CA VAL A 41 -6.70 53.78 46.94
C VAL A 41 -6.50 53.47 45.46
N VAL A 42 -5.23 53.25 45.10
CA VAL A 42 -4.84 52.76 43.78
C VAL A 42 -4.71 51.24 43.87
N THR A 43 -5.49 50.51 43.08
CA THR A 43 -5.39 49.04 43.00
C THR A 43 -4.69 48.65 41.71
N ASN A 44 -3.40 48.35 41.81
CA ASN A 44 -2.63 47.75 40.71
C ASN A 44 -2.95 46.26 40.63
N ARG A 45 -3.37 45.77 39.46
CA ARG A 45 -3.50 44.34 39.19
C ARG A 45 -2.28 43.88 38.42
N LYS A 46 -1.49 42.96 38.99
CA LYS A 46 -0.43 42.28 38.25
C LYS A 46 -1.08 41.58 37.03
N PRO A 47 -0.59 41.79 35.80
CA PRO A 47 -1.06 41.00 34.67
C PRO A 47 -0.84 39.53 35.00
N VAL A 48 -1.89 38.73 34.89
CA VAL A 48 -1.79 37.28 35.05
C VAL A 48 -0.93 36.82 33.87
N GLU A 49 0.33 36.47 34.12
CA GLU A 49 1.14 35.75 33.14
C GLU A 49 0.44 34.41 32.92
N GLY A 50 -0.36 34.33 31.85
CA GLY A 50 -1.02 33.09 31.48
C GLY A 50 0.03 32.01 31.19
N GLY A 51 -0.27 30.77 31.53
CA GLY A 51 0.56 29.64 31.12
C GLY A 51 0.39 29.36 29.62
N ARG A 52 1.16 28.39 29.10
CA ARG A 52 1.08 27.92 27.71
C ARG A 52 1.08 26.40 27.65
N ILE A 53 0.38 25.88 26.66
CA ILE A 53 0.43 24.46 26.30
C ILE A 53 1.09 24.35 24.92
N VAL A 54 2.10 23.50 24.83
CA VAL A 54 2.82 23.18 23.59
C VAL A 54 2.45 21.76 23.18
N ILE A 55 1.97 21.61 21.94
CA ILE A 55 1.74 20.30 21.33
C ILE A 55 2.98 19.98 20.50
N ARG A 56 3.75 18.97 20.91
CA ARG A 56 4.89 18.44 20.15
C ARG A 56 4.49 17.16 19.43
N LYS A 57 4.76 17.07 18.13
CA LYS A 57 4.48 15.87 17.33
C LYS A 57 5.76 15.17 16.89
N GLU A 58 5.87 13.88 17.19
CA GLU A 58 6.98 13.02 16.76
C GLU A 58 6.46 11.76 16.04
N THR A 59 7.29 11.16 15.19
CA THR A 59 6.95 9.95 14.42
C THR A 59 8.01 8.86 14.56
N ILE A 60 7.62 7.60 14.36
CA ILE A 60 8.51 6.43 14.26
C ILE A 60 8.26 5.76 12.90
N PRO A 61 9.24 5.67 12.00
CA PRO A 61 10.56 6.30 12.09
C PRO A 61 10.46 7.83 12.11
N ALA A 62 11.50 8.48 12.65
CA ALA A 62 11.58 9.93 12.64
C ALA A 62 11.67 10.44 11.19
N GLU A 63 10.73 11.29 10.80
CA GLU A 63 10.73 11.89 9.46
C GLU A 63 11.73 13.07 9.38
N PRO A 64 12.42 13.26 8.24
CA PRO A 64 13.33 14.38 8.05
C PRO A 64 12.56 15.71 7.92
N ALA A 65 13.14 16.79 8.47
CA ALA A 65 12.56 18.13 8.39
C ALA A 65 12.29 18.55 6.92
N GLY A 66 11.04 18.91 6.62
CA GLY A 66 10.59 19.36 5.30
C GLY A 66 9.78 18.35 4.49
N ASN A 67 9.60 17.12 4.98
CA ASN A 67 8.62 16.16 4.46
C ASN A 67 7.69 15.82 5.62
N SER A 68 6.60 16.58 5.77
CA SER A 68 5.81 16.55 7.01
C SER A 68 4.41 16.00 6.80
N GLN A 69 4.17 14.81 7.35
CA GLN A 69 2.82 14.36 7.63
C GLN A 69 2.16 15.29 8.67
N GLU A 70 0.94 15.74 8.38
CA GLU A 70 0.13 16.56 9.28
C GLU A 70 -0.76 15.70 10.17
N PHE A 71 -0.93 16.11 11.43
CA PHE A 71 -1.81 15.47 12.42
C PHE A 71 -2.76 16.49 13.03
N GLN A 72 -4.02 16.09 13.25
CA GLN A 72 -5.07 16.96 13.78
C GLN A 72 -5.32 16.72 15.27
N PHE A 73 -5.50 17.80 16.02
CA PHE A 73 -5.71 17.80 17.46
C PHE A 73 -6.97 18.58 17.84
N ASP A 74 -7.88 17.95 18.59
CA ASP A 74 -8.96 18.64 19.26
C ASP A 74 -8.44 19.20 20.60
N THR A 75 -8.49 20.52 20.77
CA THR A 75 -8.09 21.22 22.00
C THR A 75 -9.29 21.88 22.68
N SER A 76 -9.30 21.91 24.02
CA SER A 76 -10.37 22.60 24.76
C SER A 76 -10.29 24.13 24.70
N TYR A 77 -9.15 24.69 24.26
CA TYR A 77 -8.87 26.12 24.30
C TYR A 77 -8.80 26.81 22.93
N ALA A 78 -8.53 26.08 21.84
CA ALA A 78 -8.44 26.64 20.48
C ALA A 78 -9.29 25.88 19.44
N GLY A 79 -9.94 24.78 19.83
CA GLY A 79 -10.62 23.90 18.88
C GLY A 79 -9.63 23.04 18.10
N LEU A 80 -9.82 22.89 16.79
CA LEU A 80 -9.00 22.05 15.94
C LEU A 80 -7.67 22.75 15.59
N VAL A 81 -6.57 22.07 15.84
CA VAL A 81 -5.20 22.50 15.52
C VAL A 81 -4.52 21.43 14.69
N THR A 82 -3.65 21.82 13.75
CA THR A 82 -2.86 20.90 12.93
C THR A 82 -1.39 21.07 13.26
N VAL A 83 -0.68 19.97 13.55
CA VAL A 83 0.77 19.97 13.81
C VAL A 83 1.43 18.96 12.89
N SER A 84 2.47 19.41 12.20
CA SER A 84 3.30 18.57 11.32
C SER A 84 4.26 17.68 12.11
N SER A 85 4.67 16.54 11.53
CA SER A 85 5.71 15.67 12.10
C SER A 85 7.00 16.45 12.40
N ALA A 86 7.62 16.15 13.54
CA ALA A 86 8.81 16.82 14.07
C ALA A 86 8.64 18.34 14.30
N GLN A 87 7.40 18.83 14.45
CA GLN A 87 7.09 20.22 14.76
C GLN A 87 6.33 20.36 16.09
N GLU A 88 6.21 21.61 16.52
CA GLU A 88 5.51 22.02 17.73
C GLU A 88 4.54 23.15 17.41
N GLU A 89 3.41 23.17 18.11
CA GLU A 89 2.48 24.30 18.09
C GLU A 89 2.23 24.79 19.52
N THR A 90 2.33 26.10 19.74
CA THR A 90 2.21 26.72 21.06
C THR A 90 0.94 27.54 21.19
N SER A 91 0.17 27.33 22.26
CA SER A 91 -1.04 28.09 22.54
C SER A 91 -0.77 29.59 22.77
N ALA A 92 -1.79 30.42 22.56
CA ALA A 92 -1.85 31.74 23.20
C ALA A 92 -1.79 31.59 24.74
N PRO A 93 -1.47 32.67 25.50
CA PRO A 93 -1.51 32.60 26.96
C PRO A 93 -2.89 32.16 27.48
N LEU A 94 -2.91 31.15 28.33
CA LEU A 94 -4.10 30.57 28.94
C LEU A 94 -4.17 30.93 30.42
N PRO A 95 -5.36 31.18 30.99
CA PRO A 95 -5.54 31.34 32.42
C PRO A 95 -5.02 30.12 33.21
N ALA A 96 -4.56 30.34 34.44
CA ALA A 96 -4.25 29.23 35.33
C ALA A 96 -5.54 28.49 35.71
N SER A 97 -5.65 27.21 35.33
CA SER A 97 -6.81 26.34 35.55
C SER A 97 -6.43 24.88 35.31
N SER A 98 -7.27 23.95 35.77
CA SER A 98 -7.28 22.55 35.33
C SER A 98 -8.36 22.31 34.26
N GLY A 99 -8.40 21.12 33.67
CA GLY A 99 -9.39 20.74 32.65
C GLY A 99 -9.01 21.11 31.22
N TYR A 100 -7.77 21.56 30.97
CA TYR A 100 -7.30 21.72 29.60
C TYR A 100 -7.09 20.36 28.95
N SER A 101 -7.45 20.21 27.67
CA SER A 101 -7.26 18.95 26.96
C SER A 101 -6.70 19.15 25.57
N VAL A 102 -5.89 18.18 25.15
CA VAL A 102 -5.33 18.00 23.82
C VAL A 102 -5.53 16.54 23.44
N LYS A 103 -6.32 16.29 22.41
CA LYS A 103 -6.64 14.95 21.91
C LYS A 103 -6.27 14.86 20.44
N GLU A 104 -5.31 13.99 20.12
CA GLU A 104 -5.01 13.67 18.72
C GLU A 104 -6.16 12.88 18.09
N ARG A 105 -6.51 13.24 16.84
CA ARG A 105 -7.43 12.47 16.01
C ARG A 105 -6.71 11.31 15.35
N VAL A 106 -7.45 10.22 15.11
CA VAL A 106 -6.92 9.06 14.41
C VAL A 106 -6.51 9.45 12.99
N GLN A 107 -5.25 9.16 12.64
CA GLN A 107 -4.67 9.36 11.32
C GLN A 107 -4.49 7.98 10.65
N PRO A 108 -5.09 7.71 9.48
CA PRO A 108 -4.86 6.46 8.75
C PRO A 108 -3.38 6.22 8.45
N GLY A 109 -2.91 4.98 8.56
CA GLY A 109 -1.50 4.61 8.38
C GLY A 109 -0.59 4.92 9.58
N TRP A 110 -1.17 5.43 10.68
CA TRP A 110 -0.41 5.82 11.87
C TRP A 110 -1.11 5.37 13.15
N LYS A 111 -0.32 4.82 14.07
CA LYS A 111 -0.76 4.43 15.40
C LYS A 111 -0.18 5.38 16.44
N LEU A 112 -1.04 6.01 17.25
CA LEU A 112 -0.57 6.77 18.42
C LEU A 112 -0.04 5.77 19.46
N VAL A 113 1.26 5.85 19.76
CA VAL A 113 1.95 4.91 20.65
C VAL A 113 2.37 5.53 21.98
N SER A 114 2.45 6.87 22.05
CA SER A 114 2.78 7.57 23.29
C SER A 114 2.20 8.98 23.34
N VAL A 115 1.79 9.39 24.54
CA VAL A 115 1.45 10.77 24.88
C VAL A 115 2.04 11.06 26.26
N THR A 116 2.87 12.11 26.35
CA THR A 116 3.50 12.51 27.62
C THR A 116 3.54 14.02 27.75
N CYS A 117 3.07 14.58 28.86
CA CYS A 117 3.20 16.00 29.17
C CYS A 117 4.37 16.24 30.15
N SER A 118 5.08 17.35 30.00
CA SER A 118 6.33 17.65 30.72
C SER A 118 6.19 17.77 32.24
N ASP A 119 4.99 18.09 32.73
CA ASP A 119 4.62 18.18 34.14
C ASP A 119 4.03 16.88 34.69
N GLY A 120 3.84 15.86 33.83
CA GLY A 120 3.21 14.59 34.16
C GLY A 120 1.68 14.61 34.14
N SER A 121 1.04 15.73 33.76
CA SER A 121 -0.41 15.76 33.58
C SER A 121 -0.86 14.81 32.47
N PRO A 122 -2.06 14.20 32.58
CA PRO A 122 -2.67 13.50 31.46
C PRO A 122 -3.11 14.52 30.40
N SER A 123 -3.05 14.15 29.12
CA SER A 123 -3.35 15.11 28.03
C SER A 123 -4.82 15.51 27.93
N ASP A 124 -5.73 14.82 28.63
CA ASP A 124 -7.16 15.13 28.69
C ASP A 124 -7.57 15.90 29.96
N ASP A 125 -6.67 16.14 30.90
CA ASP A 125 -6.89 16.97 32.10
C ASP A 125 -5.58 17.65 32.56
N ILE A 126 -5.09 18.58 31.74
CA ILE A 126 -3.88 19.36 31.98
C ILE A 126 -4.17 20.45 33.02
N SER A 127 -3.38 20.46 34.09
CA SER A 127 -3.42 21.48 35.14
C SER A 127 -2.33 22.52 34.90
N LEU A 128 -2.73 23.72 34.50
CA LEU A 128 -1.82 24.79 34.11
C LEU A 128 -1.73 25.86 35.21
N THR A 129 -0.51 26.16 35.66
CA THR A 129 -0.25 27.26 36.59
C THR A 129 0.20 28.54 35.88
N ALA A 130 0.18 29.68 36.58
CA ALA A 130 0.53 30.96 35.99
C ALA A 130 2.01 31.00 35.58
N GLY A 131 2.29 31.42 34.35
CA GLY A 131 3.62 31.48 33.76
C GLY A 131 4.23 30.13 33.35
N GLU A 132 3.53 29.02 33.60
CA GLU A 132 4.00 27.69 33.26
C GLU A 132 3.91 27.40 31.77
N THR A 133 4.85 26.62 31.23
CA THR A 133 4.75 26.08 29.87
C THR A 133 4.80 24.57 29.93
N ILE A 134 3.69 23.92 29.59
CA ILE A 134 3.57 22.46 29.56
C ILE A 134 3.72 22.00 28.11
N THR A 135 4.67 21.08 27.86
CA THR A 135 4.84 20.45 26.54
C THR A 135 4.28 19.05 26.57
N CYS A 136 3.23 18.79 25.79
CA CYS A 136 2.68 17.46 25.56
C CYS A 136 3.20 16.90 24.24
N THR A 137 3.98 15.82 24.32
CA THR A 137 4.58 15.13 23.18
C THR A 137 3.73 13.93 22.78
N PHE A 138 3.27 13.92 21.53
CA PHE A 138 2.49 12.86 20.89
C PHE A 138 3.37 12.13 19.87
N VAL A 139 3.54 10.82 20.07
CA VAL A 139 4.39 9.98 19.23
C VAL A 139 3.52 8.98 18.47
N ASN A 140 3.59 9.02 17.13
CA ASN A 140 2.92 8.03 16.28
C ASN A 140 3.93 7.13 15.59
N GLU A 141 3.65 5.84 15.59
CA GLU A 141 4.37 4.86 14.80
C GLU A 141 3.64 4.65 13.47
N ALA A 142 4.39 4.71 12.38
CA ALA A 142 3.87 4.40 11.05
C ALA A 142 3.46 2.93 11.02
N GLU A 143 2.20 2.68 10.71
CA GLU A 143 1.75 1.31 10.45
C GLU A 143 2.12 0.97 9.00
N PRO A 144 2.84 -0.15 8.76
CA PRO A 144 3.18 -0.53 7.40
C PRO A 144 1.88 -0.71 6.62
N GLU A 145 1.74 0.05 5.54
CA GLU A 145 0.64 -0.14 4.61
C GLU A 145 0.80 -1.52 3.97
N ARG A 146 -0.33 -2.22 3.82
CA ARG A 146 -0.36 -3.60 3.33
C ARG A 146 -1.27 -3.73 2.12
N GLY A 147 -0.99 -4.73 1.29
CA GLY A 147 -1.83 -5.15 0.18
C GLY A 147 -1.84 -6.67 0.06
N SER A 148 -2.36 -7.15 -1.07
CA SER A 148 -2.51 -8.57 -1.33
C SER A 148 -2.08 -8.92 -2.76
N ILE A 149 -1.54 -10.12 -2.93
CA ILE A 149 -1.28 -10.72 -4.25
C ILE A 149 -2.13 -11.99 -4.39
N VAL A 150 -2.83 -12.13 -5.50
CA VAL A 150 -3.52 -13.34 -5.92
C VAL A 150 -2.78 -13.93 -7.12
N VAL A 151 -2.32 -15.17 -7.00
CA VAL A 151 -1.72 -15.91 -8.11
C VAL A 151 -2.75 -16.90 -8.63
N ARG A 152 -3.13 -16.76 -9.90
CA ARG A 152 -4.15 -17.58 -10.56
C ARG A 152 -3.54 -18.38 -11.71
N LYS A 153 -3.95 -19.64 -11.82
CA LYS A 153 -3.50 -20.54 -12.88
C LYS A 153 -4.63 -20.85 -13.86
N GLU A 154 -4.32 -20.73 -15.14
CA GLU A 154 -5.16 -21.20 -16.23
C GLU A 154 -4.35 -22.06 -17.21
N THR A 155 -5.06 -22.91 -17.95
CA THR A 155 -4.51 -23.81 -18.96
C THR A 155 -5.33 -23.79 -20.25
N VAL A 156 -4.66 -24.07 -21.36
CA VAL A 156 -5.25 -24.22 -22.69
C VAL A 156 -4.87 -25.59 -23.25
N PRO A 157 -5.84 -26.48 -23.51
CA PRO A 157 -7.27 -26.35 -23.18
C PRO A 157 -7.54 -26.35 -21.66
N PRO A 158 -8.67 -25.80 -21.20
CA PRO A 158 -9.02 -25.77 -19.77
C PRO A 158 -9.33 -27.18 -19.23
N GLY A 159 -9.28 -27.31 -17.91
CA GLY A 159 -9.56 -28.53 -17.16
C GLY A 159 -8.36 -29.48 -17.02
N ALA A 160 -7.15 -29.01 -17.32
CA ALA A 160 -5.96 -29.86 -17.22
C ALA A 160 -5.66 -30.23 -15.76
N PRO A 161 -5.43 -31.52 -15.44
CA PRO A 161 -5.10 -31.97 -14.09
C PRO A 161 -3.63 -31.71 -13.72
N GLN A 162 -2.84 -31.11 -14.61
CA GLN A 162 -1.43 -30.80 -14.36
C GLN A 162 -1.31 -29.77 -13.24
N GLU A 163 -0.45 -30.04 -12.28
CA GLU A 163 -0.03 -29.05 -11.28
C GLU A 163 1.20 -28.30 -11.76
N PHE A 164 1.22 -26.98 -11.56
CA PHE A 164 2.33 -26.09 -11.89
C PHE A 164 2.90 -25.55 -10.60
N SER A 165 4.22 -25.66 -10.43
CA SER A 165 4.91 -25.15 -9.24
C SER A 165 5.28 -23.68 -9.43
N PHE A 166 5.16 -22.91 -8.37
CA PHE A 166 5.51 -21.49 -8.31
C PHE A 166 6.54 -21.24 -7.21
N THR A 167 7.43 -20.29 -7.49
CA THR A 167 8.38 -19.73 -6.53
C THR A 167 8.14 -18.23 -6.39
N SER A 168 8.54 -17.67 -5.26
CA SER A 168 8.42 -16.24 -4.98
C SER A 168 9.56 -15.79 -4.08
N ASP A 169 9.83 -14.48 -4.04
CA ASP A 169 10.86 -13.89 -3.17
C ASP A 169 10.41 -13.71 -1.71
N TRP A 170 9.11 -13.80 -1.42
CA TRP A 170 8.58 -13.65 -0.05
C TRP A 170 8.25 -14.97 0.67
N LEU A 171 8.17 -16.10 -0.04
CA LEU A 171 7.96 -17.41 0.57
C LEU A 171 9.24 -18.26 0.52
N ALA A 172 9.58 -18.86 1.66
CA ALA A 172 10.67 -19.83 1.71
C ALA A 172 10.36 -21.14 0.95
N ALA A 173 9.08 -21.52 0.89
CA ALA A 173 8.61 -22.69 0.16
C ALA A 173 7.71 -22.25 -0.99
N GLY A 174 7.86 -22.90 -2.15
CA GLY A 174 6.95 -22.71 -3.27
C GLY A 174 5.55 -23.27 -3.01
N PHE A 175 4.65 -23.07 -3.95
CA PHE A 175 3.28 -23.59 -3.93
C PHE A 175 2.91 -24.17 -5.31
N THR A 176 1.82 -24.93 -5.40
CA THR A 176 1.32 -25.49 -6.65
C THR A 176 -0.10 -25.04 -6.94
N LEU A 177 -0.41 -24.84 -8.21
CA LEU A 177 -1.76 -24.56 -8.70
C LEU A 177 -2.07 -25.45 -9.91
N SER A 178 -3.34 -25.77 -10.09
CA SER A 178 -3.88 -26.48 -11.26
C SER A 178 -4.86 -25.55 -11.98
N ASP A 179 -5.39 -25.99 -13.12
CA ASP A 179 -6.30 -25.16 -13.91
C ASP A 179 -7.49 -24.63 -13.09
N GLY A 180 -7.71 -23.32 -13.18
CA GLY A 180 -8.82 -22.64 -12.52
C GLY A 180 -8.64 -22.40 -11.02
N THR A 181 -7.51 -22.80 -10.43
CA THR A 181 -7.22 -22.55 -9.02
C THR A 181 -6.38 -21.28 -8.81
N GLN A 182 -6.39 -20.79 -7.57
CA GLN A 182 -5.64 -19.60 -7.19
C GLN A 182 -5.14 -19.71 -5.74
N GLN A 183 -4.06 -18.99 -5.45
CA GLN A 183 -3.53 -18.79 -4.10
C GLN A 183 -3.60 -17.30 -3.76
N ILE A 184 -4.07 -16.97 -2.56
CA ILE A 184 -4.17 -15.60 -2.06
C ILE A 184 -3.10 -15.40 -0.99
N PHE A 185 -2.37 -14.30 -1.09
CA PHE A 185 -1.39 -13.82 -0.11
C PHE A 185 -1.85 -12.47 0.40
N GLU A 186 -2.31 -12.43 1.65
CA GLU A 186 -2.83 -11.23 2.30
C GLU A 186 -1.77 -10.60 3.21
N GLU A 187 -2.00 -9.35 3.61
CA GLU A 187 -1.17 -8.63 4.60
C GLU A 187 0.30 -8.48 4.18
N LEU A 188 0.58 -8.47 2.88
CA LEU A 188 1.91 -8.21 2.35
C LEU A 188 2.24 -6.74 2.58
N ALA A 189 3.44 -6.45 3.08
CA ALA A 189 3.91 -5.07 3.15
C ALA A 189 3.92 -4.46 1.74
N THR A 190 3.60 -3.17 1.63
CA THR A 190 3.73 -2.49 0.34
C THR A 190 5.17 -2.56 -0.18
N GLY A 191 5.31 -2.72 -1.48
CA GLY A 191 6.61 -3.00 -2.08
C GLY A 191 6.55 -3.64 -3.45
N VAL A 192 7.70 -4.20 -3.86
CA VAL A 192 7.86 -4.92 -5.13
C VAL A 192 8.14 -6.38 -4.83
N TYR A 193 7.43 -7.25 -5.52
CA TYR A 193 7.44 -8.70 -5.33
C TYR A 193 7.67 -9.42 -6.65
N SER A 194 8.07 -10.69 -6.61
CA SER A 194 8.27 -11.53 -7.79
C SER A 194 7.65 -12.91 -7.61
N VAL A 195 6.88 -13.36 -8.60
CA VAL A 195 6.35 -14.72 -8.69
C VAL A 195 6.76 -15.34 -10.01
N THR A 196 7.35 -16.52 -9.95
CA THR A 196 7.85 -17.26 -11.10
C THR A 196 7.25 -18.65 -11.14
N GLU A 197 6.64 -19.01 -12.27
CA GLU A 197 6.22 -20.38 -12.55
C GLU A 197 7.41 -21.23 -13.00
N VAL A 198 7.56 -22.41 -12.42
CA VAL A 198 8.61 -23.37 -12.79
C VAL A 198 8.20 -24.08 -14.09
N PRO A 199 9.07 -24.12 -15.12
CA PRO A 199 8.75 -24.80 -16.38
C PRO A 199 8.39 -26.27 -16.19
N VAL A 200 7.27 -26.69 -16.77
CA VAL A 200 6.82 -28.09 -16.81
C VAL A 200 7.04 -28.65 -18.20
N ALA A 201 7.62 -29.85 -18.30
CA ALA A 201 7.79 -30.51 -19.59
C ALA A 201 6.44 -30.65 -20.30
N ARG A 202 6.42 -30.39 -21.62
CA ARG A 202 5.22 -30.45 -22.49
C ARG A 202 4.20 -29.33 -22.28
N TRP A 203 4.56 -28.31 -21.52
CA TRP A 203 3.79 -27.08 -21.35
C TRP A 203 4.65 -25.87 -21.69
N GLU A 204 4.02 -24.88 -22.26
CA GLU A 204 4.59 -23.57 -22.55
C GLU A 204 3.79 -22.51 -21.79
N LEU A 205 4.49 -21.60 -21.12
CA LEU A 205 3.87 -20.44 -20.50
C LEU A 205 3.45 -19.46 -21.62
N ALA A 206 2.18 -19.51 -22.00
CA ALA A 206 1.60 -18.72 -23.07
C ALA A 206 1.42 -17.24 -22.67
N ASN A 207 1.05 -16.99 -21.42
CA ASN A 207 0.91 -15.64 -20.88
C ASN A 207 1.17 -15.61 -19.38
N ALA A 208 1.72 -14.51 -18.89
CA ALA A 208 1.84 -14.20 -17.47
C ALA A 208 1.70 -12.69 -17.28
N SER A 209 0.66 -12.25 -16.57
CA SER A 209 0.33 -10.82 -16.43
C SER A 209 -0.43 -10.54 -15.15
N CYS A 210 -0.20 -9.37 -14.55
CA CYS A 210 -1.00 -8.88 -13.42
C CYS A 210 -1.99 -7.80 -13.87
N ASP A 211 -3.13 -7.69 -13.19
CA ASP A 211 -4.23 -6.78 -13.52
C ASP A 211 -3.89 -5.30 -13.33
N ASN A 212 -2.97 -4.97 -12.42
CA ASN A 212 -2.44 -3.62 -12.26
C ASN A 212 -1.37 -3.24 -13.31
N GLY A 213 -1.09 -4.12 -14.28
CA GLY A 213 -0.13 -3.89 -15.36
C GLY A 213 1.32 -4.17 -14.98
N SER A 214 1.61 -4.55 -13.74
CA SER A 214 2.94 -5.02 -13.36
C SER A 214 3.27 -6.36 -14.05
N PRO A 215 4.53 -6.58 -14.47
CA PRO A 215 4.95 -7.90 -14.87
C PRO A 215 5.11 -8.80 -13.61
N PRO A 216 4.87 -10.11 -13.70
CA PRO A 216 4.88 -11.00 -12.53
C PRO A 216 6.23 -11.12 -11.81
N ASP A 217 7.34 -10.77 -12.43
CA ASP A 217 8.68 -10.74 -11.82
C ASP A 217 8.99 -9.41 -11.09
N THR A 218 8.17 -8.38 -11.26
CA THR A 218 8.27 -7.10 -10.51
C THR A 218 6.87 -6.53 -10.20
N VAL A 219 6.07 -7.27 -9.44
CA VAL A 219 4.73 -6.90 -9.00
C VAL A 219 4.81 -5.76 -7.98
N LYS A 220 4.36 -4.56 -8.36
CA LYS A 220 4.20 -3.46 -7.40
C LYS A 220 2.89 -3.63 -6.65
N VAL A 221 2.94 -3.54 -5.32
CA VAL A 221 1.77 -3.59 -4.43
C VAL A 221 1.69 -2.28 -3.67
N ASP A 222 0.67 -1.48 -3.99
CA ASP A 222 0.33 -0.22 -3.34
C ASP A 222 -0.59 -0.44 -2.12
N PRO A 223 -0.75 0.57 -1.24
CA PRO A 223 -1.57 0.47 -0.03
C PRO A 223 -3.01 0.05 -0.31
N GLY A 224 -3.47 -1.02 0.36
CA GLY A 224 -4.82 -1.56 0.21
C GLY A 224 -5.11 -2.21 -1.15
N GLU A 225 -4.11 -2.32 -2.03
CA GLU A 225 -4.26 -2.90 -3.36
C GLU A 225 -4.37 -4.43 -3.28
N VAL A 226 -5.22 -5.01 -4.14
CA VAL A 226 -5.25 -6.45 -4.41
C VAL A 226 -4.83 -6.65 -5.85
N VAL A 227 -3.66 -7.24 -6.06
CA VAL A 227 -3.09 -7.48 -7.38
C VAL A 227 -3.33 -8.93 -7.79
N VAL A 228 -3.96 -9.16 -8.95
CA VAL A 228 -4.25 -10.49 -9.49
C VAL A 228 -3.31 -10.81 -10.66
N CYS A 229 -2.35 -11.70 -10.42
CA CYS A 229 -1.45 -12.21 -11.44
C CYS A 229 -1.96 -13.55 -12.00
N THR A 230 -2.23 -13.58 -13.30
CA THR A 230 -2.73 -14.77 -14.01
C THR A 230 -1.64 -15.37 -14.89
N PHE A 231 -1.37 -16.66 -14.70
CA PHE A 231 -0.44 -17.46 -15.49
C PHE A 231 -1.21 -18.47 -16.35
N VAL A 232 -1.07 -18.38 -17.66
CA VAL A 232 -1.74 -19.23 -18.65
C VAL A 232 -0.71 -20.16 -19.28
N ASN A 233 -0.90 -21.47 -19.14
CA ASN A 233 -0.07 -22.46 -19.82
C ASN A 233 -0.82 -23.13 -20.96
N GLN A 234 -0.16 -23.30 -22.09
CA GLN A 234 -0.68 -24.08 -23.19
C GLN A 234 0.17 -25.34 -23.36
N THR A 235 -0.49 -26.42 -23.74
CA THR A 235 0.21 -27.67 -24.00
C THR A 235 1.07 -27.55 -25.26
N SER A 236 2.34 -27.95 -25.18
CA SER A 236 3.26 -27.84 -26.32
C SER A 236 2.95 -28.90 -27.39
N PRO A 237 2.92 -28.53 -28.67
CA PRO A 237 2.75 -29.49 -29.75
C PRO A 237 3.95 -30.45 -29.85
N VAL A 238 3.69 -31.63 -30.39
CA VAL A 238 4.69 -32.70 -30.57
C VAL A 238 5.07 -32.82 -32.03
N SER A 239 6.34 -32.67 -32.36
CA SER A 239 6.84 -33.03 -33.68
C SER A 239 7.07 -34.54 -33.74
N MET A 240 6.49 -35.16 -34.75
CA MET A 240 6.60 -36.59 -35.04
C MET A 240 7.37 -36.76 -36.34
N LYS A 241 8.22 -37.79 -36.39
CA LYS A 241 9.05 -38.10 -37.57
C LYS A 241 8.94 -39.58 -37.92
N ALA A 242 8.77 -39.88 -39.21
CA ALA A 242 8.81 -41.23 -39.75
C ALA A 242 9.76 -41.30 -40.95
N GLN A 243 10.44 -42.43 -41.12
CA GLN A 243 11.25 -42.72 -42.29
C GLN A 243 10.71 -43.98 -42.97
N ILE A 244 10.41 -43.88 -44.25
CA ILE A 244 9.82 -44.96 -45.05
C ILE A 244 10.65 -45.13 -46.31
N LYS A 245 11.04 -46.36 -46.61
CA LYS A 245 11.78 -46.66 -47.85
C LYS A 245 10.80 -46.77 -49.02
N VAL A 246 11.02 -46.00 -50.07
CA VAL A 246 10.20 -45.95 -51.29
C VAL A 246 11.04 -46.28 -52.52
N GLY A 247 10.38 -46.70 -53.61
CA GLY A 247 11.05 -46.95 -54.90
C GLY A 247 11.25 -45.66 -55.70
N ASP A 248 12.23 -45.65 -56.60
CA ASP A 248 12.56 -44.49 -57.42
C ASP A 248 11.44 -44.10 -58.39
N GLY A 249 11.15 -42.80 -58.47
CA GLY A 249 10.37 -42.19 -59.56
C GLY A 249 8.90 -41.85 -59.27
N ASP A 250 8.36 -42.20 -58.10
CA ASP A 250 6.96 -41.90 -57.75
C ASP A 250 6.82 -40.60 -56.96
N THR A 251 5.88 -39.74 -57.36
CA THR A 251 5.37 -38.68 -56.48
C THR A 251 4.57 -39.31 -55.34
N CYS A 252 5.02 -39.10 -54.11
CA CYS A 252 4.36 -39.59 -52.91
C CYS A 252 3.52 -38.49 -52.24
N VAL A 253 2.32 -38.84 -51.78
CA VAL A 253 1.48 -37.99 -50.92
C VAL A 253 1.30 -38.69 -49.58
N ALA A 254 1.53 -37.98 -48.49
CA ALA A 254 1.34 -38.48 -47.13
C ALA A 254 0.25 -37.69 -46.40
N VAL A 255 -0.67 -38.39 -45.74
CA VAL A 255 -1.72 -37.83 -44.89
C VAL A 255 -1.64 -38.49 -43.53
N PHE A 256 -1.52 -37.70 -42.47
CA PHE A 256 -1.65 -38.19 -41.11
C PHE A 256 -3.11 -38.02 -40.67
N ARG A 257 -3.74 -39.07 -40.15
CA ARG A 257 -5.06 -39.00 -39.54
C ARG A 257 -4.96 -39.25 -38.05
N LEU A 258 -5.54 -38.35 -37.29
CA LEU A 258 -5.70 -38.49 -35.85
C LEU A 258 -6.69 -39.62 -35.51
N PRO A 259 -6.70 -40.10 -34.26
CA PRO A 259 -7.77 -40.96 -33.77
C PRO A 259 -9.13 -40.30 -34.02
N GLY A 260 -10.03 -41.01 -34.70
CA GLY A 260 -11.32 -40.45 -35.15
C GLY A 260 -11.35 -39.93 -36.60
N GLY A 261 -10.22 -39.91 -37.30
CA GLY A 261 -10.16 -39.78 -38.77
C GLY A 261 -9.85 -38.38 -39.32
N SER A 262 -9.75 -37.36 -38.46
CA SER A 262 -9.39 -35.99 -38.85
C SER A 262 -8.01 -35.96 -39.52
N ALA A 263 -7.96 -35.50 -40.77
CA ALA A 263 -6.73 -35.42 -41.54
C ALA A 263 -5.92 -34.18 -41.13
N GLN A 264 -4.64 -34.39 -40.86
CA GLN A 264 -3.62 -33.38 -40.59
C GLN A 264 -2.58 -33.42 -41.72
N PRO A 265 -2.17 -32.26 -42.25
CA PRO A 265 -1.16 -32.21 -43.30
C PRO A 265 0.20 -32.65 -42.76
N VAL A 266 0.88 -33.54 -43.49
CA VAL A 266 2.31 -33.83 -43.30
C VAL A 266 3.09 -32.68 -43.93
N ARG A 267 3.91 -31.98 -43.13
CA ARG A 267 4.47 -30.67 -43.52
C ARG A 267 5.79 -30.79 -44.26
N ASP A 268 6.65 -31.72 -43.87
CA ASP A 268 7.97 -31.89 -44.49
C ASP A 268 8.11 -33.30 -45.05
N LEU A 269 8.14 -33.38 -46.38
CA LEU A 269 8.32 -34.60 -47.15
C LEU A 269 9.63 -34.48 -47.93
N SER A 270 10.68 -35.15 -47.47
CA SER A 270 11.99 -35.15 -48.16
C SER A 270 12.36 -36.55 -48.63
N HIS A 271 12.68 -36.68 -49.90
CA HIS A 271 13.13 -37.92 -50.51
C HIS A 271 14.63 -37.86 -50.77
N ASP A 272 15.37 -38.84 -50.27
CA ASP A 272 16.77 -39.07 -50.60
C ASP A 272 16.86 -40.11 -51.73
N PRO A 273 17.08 -39.69 -52.99
CA PRO A 273 17.14 -40.62 -54.13
C PRO A 273 18.38 -41.51 -54.11
N ALA A 274 19.43 -41.19 -53.33
CA ALA A 274 20.61 -42.05 -53.24
C ALA A 274 20.35 -43.29 -52.36
N THR A 275 19.45 -43.16 -51.39
CA THR A 275 19.16 -44.22 -50.41
C THR A 275 17.73 -44.79 -50.51
N GLY A 276 16.85 -44.08 -51.22
CA GLY A 276 15.43 -44.38 -51.36
C GLY A 276 14.61 -44.06 -50.11
N TRP A 277 15.13 -43.27 -49.17
CA TRP A 277 14.42 -42.94 -47.93
C TRP A 277 13.56 -41.69 -48.09
N LEU A 278 12.28 -41.83 -47.73
CA LEU A 278 11.34 -40.74 -47.55
C LEU A 278 11.22 -40.40 -46.08
N THR A 279 11.50 -39.15 -45.71
CA THR A 279 11.32 -38.64 -44.35
C THR A 279 10.04 -37.79 -44.29
N LEU A 280 9.21 -38.08 -43.29
CA LEU A 280 7.91 -37.45 -43.05
C LEU A 280 7.92 -36.79 -41.68
N GLU A 281 7.60 -35.50 -41.61
CA GLU A 281 7.42 -34.79 -40.35
C GLU A 281 6.04 -34.14 -40.26
N TRP A 282 5.42 -34.28 -39.09
CA TRP A 282 4.12 -33.69 -38.79
C TRP A 282 4.03 -33.29 -37.32
N VAL A 283 3.06 -32.44 -37.02
CA VAL A 283 2.83 -31.94 -35.67
C VAL A 283 1.52 -32.51 -35.12
N VAL A 284 1.57 -33.06 -33.91
CA VAL A 284 0.39 -33.41 -33.13
C VAL A 284 0.21 -32.35 -32.07
N ASN A 285 -0.84 -31.55 -32.21
CA ASN A 285 -1.18 -30.57 -31.18
C ASN A 285 -1.67 -31.30 -29.93
N ALA A 286 -1.44 -30.72 -28.78
CA ALA A 286 -1.97 -31.28 -27.55
C ALA A 286 -3.46 -30.92 -27.39
N GLY A 287 -4.21 -31.82 -26.76
CA GLY A 287 -5.68 -31.84 -26.78
C GLY A 287 -6.28 -32.66 -27.94
N GLU A 288 -5.48 -33.07 -28.92
CA GLU A 288 -5.93 -34.00 -29.97
C GLU A 288 -6.30 -35.37 -29.35
N PRO A 289 -7.28 -36.08 -29.92
CA PRO A 289 -7.78 -37.33 -29.37
C PRO A 289 -6.67 -38.38 -29.27
N LYS A 290 -6.61 -39.06 -28.12
CA LYS A 290 -5.68 -40.16 -27.87
C LYS A 290 -6.18 -41.46 -28.51
N GLY A 291 -5.26 -42.32 -28.94
CA GLY A 291 -5.59 -43.62 -29.51
C GLY A 291 -4.89 -43.90 -30.83
N LYS A 292 -5.46 -44.79 -31.64
CA LYS A 292 -4.88 -45.20 -32.93
C LYS A 292 -5.26 -44.21 -34.03
N GLY A 293 -4.27 -43.55 -34.60
CA GLY A 293 -4.34 -42.84 -35.87
C GLY A 293 -3.74 -43.66 -37.02
N SER A 294 -3.77 -43.09 -38.22
CA SER A 294 -3.15 -43.69 -39.42
C SER A 294 -2.21 -42.70 -40.11
N LEU A 295 -1.08 -43.19 -40.60
CA LEU A 295 -0.26 -42.50 -41.59
C LEU A 295 -0.49 -43.20 -42.94
N GLU A 296 -1.15 -42.49 -43.84
CA GLU A 296 -1.51 -42.96 -45.18
C GLU A 296 -0.51 -42.37 -46.17
N LEU A 297 0.29 -43.25 -46.80
CA LEU A 297 1.26 -42.89 -47.83
C LEU A 297 0.81 -43.48 -49.17
N THR A 298 0.69 -42.66 -50.20
CA THR A 298 0.39 -43.12 -51.55
C THR A 298 1.50 -42.68 -52.49
N CYS A 299 2.24 -43.64 -53.04
CA CYS A 299 3.26 -43.42 -54.07
C CYS A 299 2.78 -44.15 -55.34
N GLY A 300 2.55 -43.40 -56.42
CA GLY A 300 1.96 -43.96 -57.64
C GLY A 300 0.59 -44.62 -57.38
N SER A 301 0.43 -45.89 -57.75
CA SER A 301 -0.82 -46.65 -57.59
C SER A 301 -0.87 -47.57 -56.36
N LYS A 302 0.12 -47.49 -55.45
CA LYS A 302 0.23 -48.40 -54.30
C LYS A 302 0.03 -47.64 -52.99
N PRO A 303 -1.11 -47.81 -52.31
CA PRO A 303 -1.31 -47.27 -50.98
C PRO A 303 -0.57 -48.10 -49.93
N ILE A 304 0.12 -47.40 -49.03
CA ILE A 304 0.74 -47.94 -47.82
C ILE A 304 0.04 -47.27 -46.63
N THR A 305 -0.44 -48.07 -45.68
CA THR A 305 -1.04 -47.56 -44.45
C THR A 305 -0.26 -48.07 -43.24
N MET A 306 0.22 -47.16 -42.41
CA MET A 306 0.84 -47.47 -41.13
C MET A 306 -0.06 -47.02 -39.99
N THR A 307 -0.21 -47.86 -38.98
CA THR A 307 -0.92 -47.49 -37.75
C THR A 307 0.04 -46.76 -36.83
N VAL A 308 -0.34 -45.56 -36.38
CA VAL A 308 0.42 -44.77 -35.41
C VAL A 308 -0.42 -44.64 -34.15
N THR A 309 0.14 -44.96 -32.99
CA THR A 309 -0.55 -44.74 -31.71
C THR A 309 -0.13 -43.39 -31.15
N VAL A 310 -1.12 -42.51 -30.93
CA VAL A 310 -0.97 -41.24 -30.20
C VAL A 310 -1.29 -41.53 -28.73
N THR A 311 -0.28 -41.42 -27.86
CA THR A 311 -0.36 -41.71 -26.41
C THR A 311 -0.36 -40.43 -25.58
#